data_AF-A0A0N9JVR0-F1
#
_entry.id   AF-A0A0N9JVR0-F1
#
_cell.length_a   1.000
_cell.length_b   1.000
_cell.length_c   1.000
_cell.angle_alpha   90.00
_cell.angle_beta   90.00
_cell.angle_gamma   90.00
#
_symmetry.space_group_name_H-M   'P 1'
#
loop_
_entity.id
_entity.type
_entity.pdbx_description
1 polymer ?
#
loop_
_entity_poly.entity_id
_entity_poly.type
_entity_poly.pdbx_seq_one_letter_code
_entity_poly.pdbx_strand_id
1 'polypeptide(L)' 'EGLDGLSERCAQYKKDGVDFGKWRAVLKITSTTPSQLAIQENANTLARYASICQQ' A
#
# COMPACT_ATOMS: atom_id res chain seq x y z
N GLU A 1 7.95 2.44 2.44
CA GLU A 1 7.54 3.22 3.62
C GLU A 1 6.10 2.95 4.03
N GLY A 2 5.87 2.70 5.33
CA GLY A 2 4.53 2.64 5.95
C GLY A 2 3.91 1.24 6.11
N LEU A 3 4.55 0.19 5.61
CA LEU A 3 4.10 -1.20 5.84
C LEU A 3 4.49 -1.70 7.23
N ASP A 4 5.54 -1.14 7.83
CA ASP A 4 5.98 -1.51 9.17
C ASP A 4 4.89 -1.17 10.19
N GLY A 5 4.52 -2.15 11.01
CA GLY A 5 3.45 -2.03 11.99
C GLY A 5 2.04 -1.89 11.39
N LEU A 6 1.85 -2.12 10.09
CA LEU A 6 0.56 -1.94 9.43
C LEU A 6 -0.49 -2.93 9.94
N SER A 7 -0.09 -4.17 10.23
CA SER A 7 -1.01 -5.21 10.72
C SER A 7 -1.64 -4.82 12.07
N GLU A 8 -0.81 -4.36 13.01
CA GLU A 8 -1.24 -3.91 14.33
C GLU A 8 -2.18 -2.70 14.23
N ARG A 9 -1.87 -1.75 13.33
CA ARG A 9 -2.74 -0.60 13.06
C ARG A 9 -4.07 -1.03 12.43
N CYS A 10 -4.05 -1.94 11.45
CA CYS A 10 -5.27 -2.46 10.83
C CYS A 10 -6.15 -3.18 11.86
N ALA A 11 -5.57 -4.00 12.73
CA ALA A 11 -6.30 -4.66 13.81
C ALA A 11 -6.93 -3.66 14.79
N GLN A 12 -6.22 -2.58 15.13
CA GLN A 12 -6.77 -1.52 15.97
C GLN A 12 -7.88 -0.76 15.26
N TYR A 13 -7.69 -0.32 14.03
CA TYR A 13 -8.71 0.38 13.25
C TYR A 13 -9.97 -0.47 13.06
N LYS A 14 -9.82 -1.78 12.88
CA LYS A 14 -10.96 -2.69 12.79
C LYS A 14 -11.75 -2.76 14.11
N LYS A 15 -11.06 -2.77 15.27
CA LYS A 15 -11.70 -2.67 16.60
C LYS A 15 -12.43 -1.34 16.77
N ASP A 16 -11.88 -0.27 16.19
CA ASP A 16 -12.47 1.07 16.23
C ASP A 16 -13.63 1.24 15.22
N GLY A 17 -13.97 0.19 14.44
CA GLY A 17 -15.11 0.17 13.52
C GLY A 17 -14.79 0.55 12.07
N VAL A 18 -13.52 0.60 11.68
CA VAL A 18 -13.12 0.87 10.29
C VAL A 18 -13.17 -0.40 9.45
N ASP A 19 -13.83 -0.35 8.30
CA ASP A 19 -14.03 -1.50 7.41
C ASP A 19 -13.19 -1.48 6.12
N PHE A 20 -12.55 -0.34 5.80
CA PHE A 20 -11.74 -0.22 4.60
C PHE A 20 -10.51 0.64 4.83
N GLY A 21 -9.46 0.39 4.05
CA GLY A 21 -8.24 1.18 4.03
C GLY A 21 -7.98 1.80 2.65
N LYS A 22 -7.15 2.84 2.63
CA LYS A 22 -6.64 3.43 1.39
C LYS A 22 -5.12 3.53 1.41
N TRP A 23 -4.46 3.01 0.38
CA TRP A 23 -3.05 3.27 0.09
C TRP A 23 -2.90 3.93 -1.27
N ARG A 24 -2.01 4.91 -1.40
CA ARG A 24 -1.78 5.64 -2.66
C ARG A 24 -0.33 5.48 -3.09
N ALA A 25 -0.12 4.82 -4.23
CA ALA A 25 1.14 4.85 -4.97
C ALA A 25 1.11 5.99 -6.01
N VAL A 26 2.24 6.66 -6.23
CA VAL A 26 2.35 7.76 -7.19
C VAL A 26 3.31 7.36 -8.31
N LEU A 27 2.84 7.47 -9.55
CA LEU A 27 3.64 7.30 -10.76
C LEU A 27 3.71 8.64 -11.49
N LYS A 28 4.90 9.01 -11.96
CA LYS A 28 5.11 10.20 -12.80
C LYS A 28 5.11 9.77 -14.26
N ILE A 29 4.50 10.57 -15.13
CA ILE A 29 4.45 10.32 -16.57
C ILE A 29 5.36 11.35 -17.24
N THR A 30 6.45 10.87 -17.83
CA THR A 30 7.39 11.66 -18.65
C THR A 30 7.87 10.78 -19.81
N SER A 31 8.78 11.29 -20.65
CA SER A 31 9.42 10.50 -21.71
C SER A 31 10.20 9.26 -21.21
N THR A 32 10.58 9.23 -19.93
CA THR A 32 11.42 8.17 -19.34
C THR A 32 10.84 7.59 -18.04
N THR A 33 9.66 8.05 -17.60
CA THR A 33 8.98 7.56 -16.39
C THR A 33 7.51 7.22 -16.67
N PRO A 34 6.93 6.24 -15.96
CA PRO A 34 7.56 5.46 -14.88
C PRO A 34 8.57 4.44 -15.40
N SER A 35 9.68 4.28 -14.66
CA SER A 35 10.64 3.20 -14.94
C SER A 35 10.04 1.85 -14.57
N GLN A 36 10.55 0.76 -15.17
CA GLN A 36 10.13 -0.60 -14.79
C GLN A 36 10.28 -0.87 -13.30
N LEU A 37 11.39 -0.41 -12.70
CA LEU A 37 11.61 -0.52 -11.25
C LEU A 37 10.50 0.22 -10.46
N ALA A 38 10.13 1.43 -10.86
CA ALA A 38 9.08 2.19 -10.17
C ALA A 38 7.70 1.51 -10.27
N ILE A 39 7.41 0.84 -11.38
CA ILE A 39 6.18 0.05 -11.56
C ILE A 39 6.20 -1.15 -10.60
N GLN A 40 7.29 -1.93 -10.62
CA GLN A 40 7.43 -3.14 -9.81
C GLN A 40 7.37 -2.84 -8.31
N GLU A 41 8.10 -1.83 -7.84
CA GLU A 41 8.12 -1.47 -6.41
C GLU A 41 6.76 -0.98 -5.92
N ASN A 42 6.05 -0.16 -6.71
CA ASN A 42 4.71 0.29 -6.35
C ASN A 42 3.70 -0.87 -6.35
N ALA A 43 3.76 -1.77 -7.33
CA ALA A 43 2.92 -2.95 -7.38
C ALA A 43 3.15 -3.89 -6.19
N ASN A 44 4.42 -4.18 -5.87
CA ASN A 44 4.81 -5.00 -4.73
C ASN A 44 4.32 -4.39 -3.40
N THR A 45 4.47 -3.07 -3.25
CA THR A 45 4.00 -2.35 -2.05
C THR A 45 2.48 -2.42 -1.91
N LEU A 46 1.74 -2.18 -2.99
CA LEU A 46 0.27 -2.26 -3.00
C LEU A 46 -0.24 -3.68 -2.72
N ALA A 47 0.42 -4.70 -3.26
CA ALA A 47 0.06 -6.10 -3.00
C ALA A 47 0.26 -6.49 -1.53
N ARG A 48 1.39 -6.08 -0.92
CA ARG A 48 1.65 -6.30 0.50
C ARG A 48 0.64 -5.54 1.37
N TYR A 49 0.36 -4.29 1.04
CA TYR A 49 -0.66 -3.49 1.70
C TYR A 49 -2.04 -4.19 1.67
N ALA A 50 -2.49 -4.61 0.49
CA ALA A 50 -3.79 -5.26 0.32
C ALA A 50 -3.87 -6.58 1.11
N SER A 51 -2.80 -7.38 1.07
CA SER A 51 -2.70 -8.63 1.85
C SER A 51 -2.85 -8.37 3.35
N ILE A 52 -2.12 -7.39 3.90
CA ILE A 52 -2.20 -7.05 5.33
C ILE A 52 -3.59 -6.53 5.72
N CYS A 53 -4.23 -5.71 4.88
CA CYS A 53 -5.56 -5.17 5.19
C CYS A 53 -6.69 -6.21 5.12
N GLN A 54 -6.48 -7.37 4.47
CA GLN A 54 -7.47 -8.44 4.32
C GLN A 54 -7.27 -9.60 5.32
N GLN A 55 -6.19 -9.58 6.11
CA GLN A 55 -5.96 -10.51 7.22
C GLN A 55 -6.92 -10.21 8.38
#